data_AF-A0A2T0QI79-F1
#
_entry.id   AF-A0A2T0QI79-F1
#
_cell.length_a   1.000
_cell.length_b   1.000
_cell.length_c   1.000
_cell.angle_alpha   90.00
_cell.angle_beta   90.00
_cell.angle_gamma   90.00
#
_symmetry.space_group_name_H-M   'P 1'
#
loop_
_entity.id
_entity.type
_entity.pdbx_description
1 polymer ?
#
loop_
_entity_poly.entity_id
_entity_poly.type
_entity_poly.pdbx_seq_one_letter_code
_entity_poly.pdbx_strand_id
1 'polypeptide(L)'
;MRKFIIKHWLKVSLAAILFTLYWTTPKTSGDWAAWVQAIGVIGSISIAIGLSQDQRRQQVEAELRSRWRRLAVVQAIVDDALGLIDMSCSALRDQSSASEYAHSYSLAEARDVHETMKAVPVLDLQAYEAAAGFMRVRRSLERTINLVDDIALGRLALEDDGGYRRCMQRISEIVGQAENGRADIASVTQRAWREVESLVSAGAPRA
;
A
#
# COMPACT_ATOMS: atom_id res chain seq x y z
N MET A 1 12.91 15.05 22.38
CA MET A 1 13.89 14.61 23.40
C MET A 1 15.25 14.18 22.83
N ARG A 2 15.35 13.26 21.86
CA ARG A 2 16.65 12.71 21.39
C ARG A 2 17.66 13.73 20.82
N LYS A 3 17.19 14.73 20.06
CA LYS A 3 18.05 15.84 19.56
C LYS A 3 18.67 16.68 20.68
N PHE A 4 17.97 16.80 21.82
CA PHE A 4 18.44 17.54 22.98
C PHE A 4 19.55 16.76 23.69
N ILE A 5 19.38 15.43 23.83
CA ILE A 5 20.38 14.53 24.41
C ILE A 5 21.66 14.56 23.56
N ILE A 6 21.56 14.48 22.23
CA ILE A 6 22.74 14.53 21.34
C ILE A 6 23.48 15.87 21.46
N LYS A 7 22.75 17.01 21.43
CA LYS A 7 23.38 18.33 21.65
C LYS A 7 24.06 18.44 23.01
N HIS A 8 23.47 17.86 24.05
CA HIS A 8 24.03 17.88 25.39
C HIS A 8 25.30 17.03 25.48
N TRP A 9 25.28 15.81 24.96
CA TRP A 9 26.47 14.95 24.89
C TRP A 9 27.59 15.57 24.06
N LEU A 10 27.27 16.20 22.93
CA LEU A 10 28.29 16.87 22.10
C LEU A 10 28.98 18.01 22.88
N LYS A 11 28.22 18.79 23.66
CA LYS A 11 28.76 19.84 24.54
C LYS A 11 29.62 19.27 25.66
N VAL A 12 29.18 18.17 26.28
CA VAL A 12 29.93 17.48 27.35
C VAL A 12 31.25 16.91 26.81
N SER A 13 31.23 16.25 25.65
CA SER A 13 32.43 15.72 25.00
C SER A 13 33.38 16.85 24.60
N LEU A 14 32.87 17.95 24.04
CA LEU A 14 33.70 19.11 23.69
C LEU A 14 34.31 19.76 24.93
N ALA A 15 33.54 19.89 26.02
CA ALA A 15 34.03 20.43 27.28
C ALA A 15 35.11 19.54 27.91
N ALA A 16 34.95 18.21 27.86
CA ALA A 16 35.95 17.26 28.34
C ALA A 16 37.25 17.33 27.51
N ILE A 17 37.14 17.49 26.19
CA ILE A 17 38.28 17.70 25.28
C ILE A 17 39.01 19.01 25.59
N LEU A 18 38.28 20.11 25.75
CA LEU A 18 38.86 21.41 26.09
C LEU A 18 39.50 21.41 27.49
N PHE A 19 38.88 20.71 28.45
CA PHE A 19 39.39 20.57 29.81
C PHE A 19 40.70 19.76 29.84
N THR A 20 40.77 18.66 29.08
CA THR A 20 42.01 17.88 28.94
C THR A 20 43.09 18.67 28.21
N LEU A 21 42.76 19.44 27.17
CA LEU A 21 43.72 20.35 26.51
C LEU A 21 44.28 21.42 27.44
N TYR A 22 43.45 21.97 28.33
CA TYR A 22 43.89 22.95 29.32
C TYR A 22 44.85 22.35 30.34
N TRP A 23 44.59 21.10 30.77
CA TRP A 23 45.36 20.46 31.84
C TRP A 23 46.63 19.75 31.37
N THR A 24 46.60 19.18 30.15
CA THR A 24 47.73 18.44 29.56
C THR A 24 48.12 19.09 28.25
N THR A 25 49.00 20.09 28.32
CA THR A 25 49.60 20.70 27.13
C THR A 25 50.56 19.68 26.49
N PRO A 26 50.31 19.25 25.24
CA PRO A 26 51.17 18.28 24.56
C PRO A 26 52.60 18.85 24.42
N LYS A 27 53.60 18.10 24.89
CA LYS A 27 54.99 18.56 24.92
C LYS A 27 55.83 17.96 23.79
N THR A 28 55.38 16.85 23.21
CA THR A 28 56.09 16.15 22.13
C THR A 28 55.27 16.12 20.84
N SER A 29 55.94 15.96 19.70
CA SER A 29 55.27 15.82 18.40
C SER A 29 54.38 14.58 18.32
N GLY A 30 54.70 13.52 19.06
CA GLY A 30 53.86 12.32 19.18
C GLY A 30 52.51 12.58 19.84
N ASP A 31 52.48 13.43 20.87
CA ASP A 31 51.25 13.80 21.58
C ASP A 31 50.29 14.57 20.65
N TRP A 32 50.83 15.46 19.81
CA TRP A 32 50.04 16.18 18.81
C TRP A 32 49.44 15.25 17.75
N ALA A 33 50.20 14.25 17.29
CA ALA A 33 49.71 13.26 16.34
C ALA A 33 48.54 12.43 16.91
N ALA A 34 48.67 11.98 18.17
CA ALA A 34 47.60 11.26 18.87
C ALA A 34 46.33 12.11 19.03
N TRP A 35 46.47 13.41 19.29
CA TRP A 35 45.36 14.35 19.39
C TRP A 35 44.61 14.55 18.07
N VAL A 36 45.33 14.78 16.97
CA VAL A 36 44.73 14.92 15.63
C VAL A 36 43.97 13.64 15.25
N GLN A 37 44.53 12.48 15.58
CA GLN A 37 43.88 11.19 15.35
C GLN A 37 42.57 11.06 16.16
N ALA A 38 42.58 11.41 17.45
CA ALA A 38 41.40 11.33 18.31
C ALA A 38 40.26 12.26 17.82
N ILE A 39 40.59 13.49 17.43
CA ILE A 39 39.61 14.43 16.86
C ILE A 39 39.07 13.90 15.53
N GLY A 40 39.94 13.35 14.68
CA GLY A 40 39.54 12.72 13.41
C GLY A 40 38.53 11.59 13.61
N VAL A 41 38.77 10.70 14.58
CA VAL A 41 37.84 9.61 14.91
C VAL A 41 36.49 10.17 15.39
N ILE A 42 36.46 11.14 16.31
CA ILE A 42 35.21 11.72 16.83
C ILE A 42 34.43 12.44 15.72
N GLY A 43 35.13 13.18 14.85
CA GLY A 43 34.53 13.86 13.70
C GLY A 43 33.90 12.85 12.73
N SER A 44 34.63 11.79 12.39
CA SER A 44 34.13 10.74 11.49
C SER A 44 32.90 10.01 12.05
N ILE A 45 32.87 9.71 13.35
CA ILE A 45 31.71 9.09 14.01
C ILE A 45 30.50 10.03 13.98
N SER A 46 30.71 11.33 14.21
CA SER A 46 29.62 12.32 14.20
C SER A 46 28.99 12.46 12.81
N ILE A 47 29.82 12.49 11.76
CA ILE A 47 29.38 12.51 10.36
C ILE A 47 28.65 11.20 10.02
N ALA A 48 29.19 10.05 10.42
CA ALA A 48 28.57 8.75 10.20
C ALA A 48 27.20 8.65 10.87
N ILE A 49 27.06 9.15 12.11
CA ILE A 49 25.76 9.22 12.80
C ILE A 49 24.79 10.12 12.02
N GLY A 50 25.23 11.30 11.57
CA GLY A 50 24.42 12.21 10.77
C GLY A 50 23.91 11.57 9.48
N LEU A 51 24.81 10.94 8.71
CA LEU A 51 24.49 10.23 7.48
C LEU A 51 23.56 9.03 7.73
N SER A 52 23.78 8.26 8.82
CA SER A 52 22.93 7.11 9.15
C SER A 52 21.48 7.51 9.46
N GLN A 53 21.27 8.70 10.04
CA GLN A 53 19.93 9.22 10.31
C GLN A 53 19.23 9.64 9.01
N ASP A 54 19.96 10.29 8.11
CA ASP A 54 19.43 10.69 6.81
C ASP A 54 19.10 9.48 5.94
N GLN A 55 19.99 8.47 5.90
CA GLN A 55 19.74 7.20 5.21
C GLN A 55 18.50 6.49 5.75
N ARG A 56 18.33 6.39 7.08
CA ARG A 56 17.12 5.80 7.68
C ARG A 56 15.86 6.54 7.27
N ARG A 57 15.91 7.86 7.22
CA ARG A 57 14.77 8.67 6.80
C ARG A 57 14.43 8.42 5.33
N GLN A 58 15.43 8.44 4.45
CA GLN A 58 15.25 8.14 3.02
C GLN A 58 14.73 6.73 2.80
N GLN A 59 15.20 5.74 3.57
CA GLN A 59 14.70 4.36 3.52
C GLN A 59 13.22 4.27 3.90
N VAL A 60 12.81 4.91 5.00
CA VAL A 60 11.39 4.92 5.43
C VAL A 60 10.51 5.61 4.38
N GLU A 61 10.95 6.74 3.83
CA GLU A 61 10.20 7.45 2.78
C GLU A 61 10.08 6.61 1.50
N ALA A 62 11.17 5.95 1.08
CA ALA A 62 11.16 5.06 -0.08
C ALA A 62 10.25 3.84 0.13
N GLU A 63 10.29 3.25 1.32
CA GLU A 63 9.44 2.11 1.68
C GLU A 63 7.95 2.49 1.66
N LEU A 64 7.58 3.62 2.26
CA LEU A 64 6.19 4.08 2.28
C LEU A 64 5.68 4.45 0.89
N ARG A 65 6.50 5.12 0.06
CA ARG A 65 6.16 5.35 -1.35
C ARG A 65 5.98 4.06 -2.13
N SER A 66 6.83 3.05 -1.88
CA SER A 66 6.71 1.72 -2.51
C SER A 66 5.42 1.01 -2.07
N ARG A 67 5.08 1.05 -0.78
CA ARG A 67 3.81 0.51 -0.25
C ARG A 67 2.61 1.20 -0.89
N TRP A 68 2.61 2.53 -0.94
CA TRP A 68 1.53 3.30 -1.57
C TRP A 68 1.36 2.97 -3.06
N ARG A 69 2.46 2.90 -3.83
CA ARG A 69 2.39 2.53 -5.27
C ARG A 69 1.77 1.14 -5.46
N ARG A 70 2.15 0.17 -4.63
CA ARG A 70 1.56 -1.18 -4.68
C ARG A 70 0.06 -1.16 -4.39
N LEU A 71 -0.37 -0.43 -3.35
CA LEU A 71 -1.79 -0.27 -3.04
C LEU A 71 -2.55 0.44 -4.17
N ALA A 72 -1.96 1.45 -4.81
CA ALA A 72 -2.57 2.15 -5.94
C ALA A 72 -2.77 1.23 -7.16
N VAL A 73 -1.78 0.39 -7.48
CA VAL A 73 -1.93 -0.62 -8.56
C VAL A 73 -3.04 -1.62 -8.23
N VAL A 74 -3.08 -2.09 -6.98
CA VAL A 74 -4.12 -3.03 -6.52
C VAL A 74 -5.50 -2.38 -6.58
N GLN A 75 -5.61 -1.11 -6.20
CA GLN A 75 -6.84 -0.35 -6.30
C GLN A 75 -7.31 -0.22 -7.76
N ALA A 76 -6.41 0.06 -8.70
CA ALA A 76 -6.76 0.12 -10.12
C ALA A 76 -7.33 -1.21 -10.64
N ILE A 77 -6.68 -2.34 -10.31
CA ILE A 77 -7.18 -3.69 -10.69
C ILE A 77 -8.56 -3.95 -10.06
N VAL A 78 -8.77 -3.50 -8.82
CA VAL A 78 -10.07 -3.62 -8.12
C VAL A 78 -11.14 -2.76 -8.80
N ASP A 79 -10.81 -1.54 -9.18
CA ASP A 79 -11.76 -0.64 -9.85
C ASP A 79 -12.16 -1.21 -11.23
N ASP A 80 -11.22 -1.80 -11.99
CA ASP A 80 -11.52 -2.51 -13.24
C ASP A 80 -12.46 -3.71 -13.01
N ALA A 81 -12.17 -4.54 -12.01
CA ALA A 81 -13.02 -5.67 -11.64
C ALA A 81 -14.43 -5.23 -11.22
N LEU A 82 -14.54 -4.13 -10.47
CA LEU A 82 -15.82 -3.56 -10.07
C LEU A 82 -16.60 -2.99 -11.25
N GLY A 83 -15.92 -2.36 -12.22
CA GLY A 83 -16.53 -1.93 -13.47
C GLY A 83 -17.16 -3.08 -14.23
N LEU A 84 -16.45 -4.21 -14.35
CA LEU A 84 -16.98 -5.42 -14.97
C LEU A 84 -18.17 -6.03 -14.20
N ILE A 85 -18.10 -6.08 -12.88
CA ILE A 85 -19.21 -6.54 -12.02
C ILE A 85 -20.43 -5.64 -12.22
N ASP A 86 -20.25 -4.33 -12.19
CA ASP A 86 -21.34 -3.36 -12.30
C ASP A 86 -22.00 -3.40 -13.67
N MET A 87 -21.22 -3.44 -14.75
CA MET A 87 -21.72 -3.60 -16.11
C MET A 87 -22.52 -4.91 -16.26
N SER A 88 -21.98 -6.03 -15.77
CA SER A 88 -22.64 -7.34 -15.85
C SER A 88 -23.94 -7.36 -15.05
N CYS A 89 -23.90 -6.91 -13.80
CA CYS A 89 -25.07 -6.86 -12.93
C CYS A 89 -26.13 -5.91 -13.46
N SER A 90 -25.75 -4.78 -14.06
CA SER A 90 -26.68 -3.82 -14.65
C SER A 90 -27.35 -4.38 -15.90
N ALA A 91 -26.62 -5.08 -16.76
CA ALA A 91 -27.18 -5.74 -17.93
C ALA A 91 -28.13 -6.89 -17.55
N LEU A 92 -27.76 -7.69 -16.54
CA LEU A 92 -28.60 -8.81 -16.07
C LEU A 92 -29.87 -8.37 -15.31
N ARG A 93 -29.95 -7.12 -14.87
CA ARG A 93 -31.15 -6.54 -14.23
C ARG A 93 -32.29 -6.24 -15.19
N ASP A 94 -32.00 -6.17 -16.49
CA ASP A 94 -33.03 -6.04 -17.51
C ASP A 94 -33.32 -7.44 -18.08
N GLN A 95 -34.44 -8.03 -17.65
CA GLN A 95 -34.83 -9.38 -18.04
C GLN A 95 -34.87 -9.57 -19.57
N SER A 96 -35.22 -8.52 -20.32
CA SER A 96 -35.35 -8.58 -21.77
C SER A 96 -34.00 -8.65 -22.50
N SER A 97 -32.94 -8.08 -21.92
CA SER A 97 -31.60 -8.04 -22.50
C SER A 97 -30.61 -9.00 -21.81
N ALA A 98 -30.94 -9.56 -20.64
CA ALA A 98 -30.05 -10.41 -19.86
C ALA A 98 -29.57 -11.67 -20.62
N SER A 99 -30.46 -12.31 -21.39
CA SER A 99 -30.11 -13.49 -22.20
C SER A 99 -29.18 -13.13 -23.37
N GLU A 100 -29.52 -12.05 -24.10
CA GLU A 100 -28.69 -11.53 -25.20
C GLU A 100 -27.31 -11.08 -24.69
N TYR A 101 -27.27 -10.41 -23.54
CA TYR A 101 -26.04 -10.02 -22.87
C TYR A 101 -25.20 -11.26 -22.52
N ALA A 102 -25.79 -12.28 -21.89
CA ALA A 102 -25.05 -13.48 -21.51
C ALA A 102 -24.40 -14.19 -22.72
N HIS A 103 -25.03 -14.12 -23.90
CA HIS A 103 -24.48 -14.69 -25.13
C HIS A 103 -23.46 -13.80 -25.84
N SER A 104 -23.56 -12.47 -25.71
CA SER A 104 -22.65 -11.50 -26.33
C SER A 104 -21.49 -11.07 -25.43
N TYR A 105 -21.59 -11.32 -24.13
CA TYR A 105 -20.59 -10.92 -23.15
C TYR A 105 -19.27 -11.63 -23.39
N SER A 106 -18.19 -10.83 -23.49
CA SER A 106 -16.84 -11.35 -23.55
C SER A 106 -16.41 -11.88 -22.18
N LEU A 107 -16.72 -13.14 -21.89
CA LEU A 107 -16.19 -13.86 -20.72
C LEU A 107 -14.65 -13.85 -20.69
N ALA A 108 -13.99 -13.61 -21.82
CA ALA A 108 -12.54 -13.51 -21.91
C ALA A 108 -11.99 -12.34 -21.08
N GLU A 109 -12.57 -11.14 -21.20
CA GLU A 109 -12.09 -9.95 -20.49
C GLU A 109 -12.22 -10.11 -18.97
N ALA A 110 -13.37 -10.62 -18.50
CA ALA A 110 -13.57 -10.89 -17.09
C ALA A 110 -12.62 -11.96 -16.55
N ARG A 111 -12.34 -13.00 -17.35
CA ARG A 111 -11.36 -14.03 -16.98
C ARG A 111 -9.94 -13.46 -16.92
N ASP A 112 -9.56 -12.59 -17.85
CA ASP A 112 -8.24 -11.95 -17.85
C ASP A 112 -8.04 -11.07 -16.61
N VAL A 113 -9.05 -10.27 -16.23
CA VAL A 113 -9.01 -9.49 -14.98
C VAL A 113 -8.97 -10.42 -13.77
N HIS A 114 -9.75 -11.50 -13.76
CA HIS A 114 -9.75 -12.47 -12.67
C HIS A 114 -8.38 -13.18 -12.50
N GLU A 115 -7.74 -13.59 -13.59
CA GLU A 115 -6.39 -14.19 -13.55
C GLU A 115 -5.34 -13.16 -13.14
N THR A 116 -5.46 -11.90 -13.58
CA THR A 116 -4.64 -10.79 -13.10
C THR A 116 -4.78 -10.62 -11.59
N MET A 117 -6.01 -10.66 -11.06
CA MET A 117 -6.25 -10.60 -9.61
C MET A 117 -5.65 -11.81 -8.86
N LYS A 118 -5.61 -13.01 -9.46
CA LYS A 118 -4.95 -14.17 -8.84
C LYS A 118 -3.43 -14.02 -8.78
N ALA A 119 -2.83 -13.34 -9.76
CA ALA A 119 -1.39 -13.09 -9.79
C ALA A 119 -0.92 -12.08 -8.74
N VAL A 120 -1.82 -11.27 -8.16
CA VAL A 120 -1.47 -10.32 -7.10
C VAL A 120 -1.06 -11.06 -5.82
N PRO A 121 0.16 -10.83 -5.30
CA PRO A 121 0.60 -11.44 -4.04
C PRO A 121 -0.11 -10.78 -2.86
N VAL A 122 -1.25 -11.33 -2.45
CA VAL A 122 -2.12 -10.76 -1.40
C VAL A 122 -1.39 -10.54 -0.06
N LEU A 123 -0.37 -11.37 0.24
CA LEU A 123 0.46 -11.25 1.44
C LEU A 123 1.31 -9.96 1.44
N ASP A 124 1.61 -9.40 0.27
CA ASP A 124 2.43 -8.19 0.13
C ASP A 124 1.65 -6.90 0.39
N LEU A 125 0.33 -6.97 0.55
CA LEU A 125 -0.51 -5.81 0.87
C LEU A 125 -0.27 -5.30 2.30
N GLN A 126 0.33 -6.12 3.18
CA GLN A 126 0.73 -5.78 4.56
C GLN A 126 -0.38 -5.19 5.47
N ALA A 127 -1.62 -5.19 4.98
CA ALA A 127 -2.82 -4.76 5.70
C ALA A 127 -3.90 -5.83 5.52
N TYR A 128 -4.27 -6.47 6.63
CA TYR A 128 -5.25 -7.56 6.65
C TYR A 128 -6.58 -7.14 6.00
N GLU A 129 -7.04 -5.91 6.27
CA GLU A 129 -8.28 -5.36 5.71
C GLU A 129 -8.21 -5.22 4.18
N ALA A 130 -7.10 -4.73 3.63
CA ALA A 130 -6.93 -4.63 2.17
C ALA A 130 -6.88 -6.01 1.52
N ALA A 131 -6.18 -6.97 2.14
CA ALA A 131 -6.14 -8.35 1.68
C ALA A 131 -7.53 -9.02 1.70
N ALA A 132 -8.27 -8.85 2.80
CA ALA A 132 -9.63 -9.36 2.92
C ALA A 132 -10.57 -8.72 1.90
N GLY A 133 -10.51 -7.39 1.74
CA GLY A 133 -11.30 -6.65 0.77
C GLY A 133 -11.02 -7.07 -0.67
N PHE A 134 -9.73 -7.19 -1.03
CA PHE A 134 -9.29 -7.67 -2.34
C PHE A 134 -9.84 -9.07 -2.64
N MET A 135 -9.73 -9.98 -1.66
CA MET A 135 -10.23 -11.35 -1.80
C MET A 135 -11.76 -11.43 -1.88
N ARG A 136 -12.50 -10.46 -1.32
CA ARG A 136 -13.96 -10.36 -1.51
C ARG A 136 -14.29 -9.93 -2.93
N VAL A 137 -13.67 -8.86 -3.44
CA VAL A 137 -13.88 -8.38 -4.82
C VAL A 137 -13.55 -9.48 -5.82
N ARG A 138 -12.41 -10.18 -5.66
CA ARG A 138 -12.03 -11.29 -6.54
C ARG A 138 -13.09 -12.39 -6.57
N ARG A 139 -13.61 -12.79 -5.41
CA ARG A 139 -14.68 -13.80 -5.30
C ARG A 139 -16.00 -13.31 -5.89
N SER A 140 -16.33 -12.02 -5.74
CA SER A 140 -17.48 -11.42 -6.39
C SER A 140 -17.35 -11.48 -7.92
N LEU A 141 -16.18 -11.15 -8.47
CA LEU A 141 -15.93 -11.26 -9.91
C LEU A 141 -16.07 -12.70 -10.41
N GLU A 142 -15.48 -13.67 -9.70
CA GLU A 142 -15.62 -15.10 -10.01
C GLU A 142 -17.09 -15.55 -10.00
N ARG A 143 -17.88 -15.09 -9.02
CA ARG A 143 -19.31 -15.37 -8.95
C ARG A 143 -20.09 -14.73 -10.10
N THR A 144 -19.74 -13.53 -10.52
CA THR A 144 -20.33 -12.87 -11.70
C THR A 144 -20.05 -13.68 -12.96
N ILE A 145 -18.79 -14.09 -13.18
CA ILE A 145 -18.40 -14.93 -14.33
C ILE A 145 -19.24 -16.21 -14.36
N ASN A 146 -19.33 -16.91 -13.22
CA ASN A 146 -20.10 -18.15 -13.12
C ASN A 146 -21.62 -17.92 -13.31
N LEU A 147 -22.15 -16.80 -12.84
CA LEU A 147 -23.56 -16.45 -13.03
C LEU A 147 -23.89 -16.22 -14.51
N VAL A 148 -23.04 -15.46 -15.22
CA VAL A 148 -23.20 -15.21 -16.65
C VAL A 148 -23.07 -16.51 -17.44
N ASP A 149 -22.11 -17.37 -17.09
CA ASP A 149 -21.91 -18.69 -17.73
C ASP A 149 -23.12 -19.63 -17.48
N ASP A 150 -23.67 -19.64 -16.26
CA ASP A 150 -24.89 -20.41 -15.94
C ASP A 150 -26.09 -19.97 -16.78
N ILE A 151 -26.24 -18.67 -17.04
CA ILE A 151 -27.30 -18.12 -17.89
C ILE A 151 -27.05 -18.49 -19.35
N ALA A 152 -25.84 -18.27 -19.86
CA ALA A 152 -25.47 -18.56 -21.25
C ALA A 152 -25.61 -20.05 -21.61
N LEU A 153 -25.35 -20.94 -20.64
CA LEU A 153 -25.51 -22.39 -20.80
C LEU A 153 -26.96 -22.86 -20.55
N GLY A 154 -27.89 -21.96 -20.25
CA GLY A 154 -29.29 -22.27 -19.96
C GLY A 154 -29.51 -23.03 -18.64
N ARG A 155 -28.52 -23.06 -17.74
CA ARG A 155 -28.65 -23.67 -16.41
C ARG A 155 -29.49 -22.81 -15.47
N LEU A 156 -29.52 -21.50 -15.73
CA LEU A 156 -30.40 -20.55 -15.09
C LEU A 156 -31.36 -19.96 -16.13
N ALA A 157 -32.56 -20.52 -16.23
CA ALA A 157 -33.62 -19.94 -17.05
C ALA A 157 -33.99 -18.56 -16.49
N LEU A 158 -34.06 -17.53 -17.33
CA LEU A 158 -34.52 -16.19 -16.95
C LEU A 158 -35.95 -15.91 -17.39
N GLU A 159 -36.53 -16.81 -18.19
CA GLU A 159 -37.91 -16.72 -18.68
C GLU A 159 -38.93 -17.05 -17.58
N ASP A 160 -38.53 -17.77 -16.52
CA ASP A 160 -39.38 -18.06 -15.38
C ASP A 160 -39.17 -17.04 -14.23
N ASP A 161 -40.26 -16.61 -13.60
CA ASP A 161 -40.22 -15.71 -12.43
C ASP A 161 -39.35 -16.27 -11.28
N GLY A 162 -39.18 -17.60 -11.22
CA GLY A 162 -38.35 -18.28 -10.22
C GLY A 162 -36.85 -18.13 -10.49
N GLY A 163 -36.42 -18.34 -11.73
CA GLY A 163 -35.03 -18.17 -12.15
C GLY A 163 -34.60 -16.71 -12.14
N TYR A 164 -35.43 -15.79 -12.63
CA TYR A 164 -35.13 -14.36 -12.58
C TYR A 164 -34.98 -13.83 -11.14
N ARG A 165 -35.87 -14.22 -10.21
CA ARG A 165 -35.73 -13.86 -8.79
C ARG A 165 -34.43 -14.40 -8.16
N ARG A 166 -34.04 -15.63 -8.49
CA ARG A 166 -32.75 -16.21 -8.04
C ARG A 166 -31.55 -15.46 -8.61
N CYS A 167 -31.61 -15.07 -9.88
CA CYS A 167 -30.59 -14.22 -10.52
C CYS A 167 -30.43 -12.90 -9.76
N MET A 168 -31.54 -12.20 -9.52
CA MET A 168 -31.55 -10.92 -8.81
C MET A 168 -31.03 -11.01 -7.37
N GLN A 169 -31.37 -12.08 -6.65
CA GLN A 169 -30.81 -12.34 -5.32
C GLN A 169 -29.29 -12.50 -5.39
N ARG A 170 -28.77 -13.32 -6.32
CA ARG A 170 -27.32 -13.52 -6.51
C ARG A 170 -26.62 -12.20 -6.87
N ILE A 171 -27.19 -11.39 -7.76
CA ILE A 171 -26.66 -10.07 -8.12
C ILE A 171 -26.54 -9.18 -6.88
N SER A 172 -27.58 -9.12 -6.05
CA SER A 172 -27.58 -8.32 -4.83
C SER A 172 -26.47 -8.76 -3.86
N GLU A 173 -26.29 -10.06 -3.67
CA GLU A 173 -25.23 -10.61 -2.82
C GLU A 173 -23.83 -10.31 -3.38
N ILE A 174 -23.63 -10.45 -4.70
CA ILE A 174 -22.36 -10.18 -5.39
C ILE A 174 -21.96 -8.71 -5.24
N VAL A 175 -22.89 -7.80 -5.55
CA VAL A 175 -22.66 -6.34 -5.48
C VAL A 175 -22.36 -5.93 -4.05
N GLY A 176 -23.17 -6.36 -3.08
CA GLY A 176 -22.93 -6.03 -1.66
C GLY A 176 -21.58 -6.53 -1.16
N GLN A 177 -21.13 -7.72 -1.57
CA GLN A 177 -19.79 -8.22 -1.23
C GLN A 177 -18.67 -7.42 -1.89
N ALA A 178 -18.86 -7.02 -3.14
CA ALA A 178 -17.88 -6.26 -3.90
C ALA A 178 -17.70 -4.83 -3.33
N GLU A 179 -18.81 -4.16 -3.01
CA GLU A 179 -18.82 -2.82 -2.39
C GLU A 179 -18.16 -2.83 -1.00
N ASN A 180 -18.46 -3.84 -0.18
CA ASN A 180 -17.78 -4.02 1.12
C ASN A 180 -16.27 -4.24 0.93
N GLY A 181 -15.87 -5.02 -0.07
CA GLY A 181 -14.46 -5.22 -0.40
C GLY A 181 -13.78 -3.93 -0.86
N ARG A 182 -14.46 -3.12 -1.69
CA ARG A 182 -13.99 -1.81 -2.13
C ARG A 182 -13.76 -0.86 -0.96
N ALA A 183 -14.72 -0.78 -0.04
CA ALA A 183 -14.66 0.10 1.11
C ALA A 183 -13.44 -0.21 2.00
N ASP A 184 -13.18 -1.50 2.27
CA ASP A 184 -12.01 -1.94 3.04
C ASP A 184 -10.70 -1.48 2.36
N ILE A 185 -10.55 -1.69 1.05
CA ILE A 185 -9.35 -1.31 0.29
C ILE A 185 -9.19 0.21 0.24
N ALA A 186 -10.28 0.96 0.00
CA ALA A 186 -10.26 2.41 -0.04
C ALA A 186 -9.83 3.01 1.30
N SER A 187 -10.30 2.45 2.41
CA SER A 187 -9.94 2.91 3.76
C SER A 187 -8.44 2.74 4.07
N VAL A 188 -7.84 1.63 3.63
CA VAL A 188 -6.40 1.36 3.79
C VAL A 188 -5.59 2.28 2.89
N THR A 189 -5.99 2.44 1.64
CA THR A 189 -5.28 3.28 0.67
C THR A 189 -5.30 4.75 1.09
N GLN A 190 -6.43 5.23 1.61
CA GLN A 190 -6.54 6.59 2.13
C GLN A 190 -5.66 6.81 3.38
N ARG A 191 -5.57 5.83 4.28
CA ARG A 191 -4.65 5.90 5.42
C ARG A 191 -3.19 5.96 4.97
N ALA A 192 -2.79 5.06 4.07
CA ALA A 192 -1.43 5.05 3.53
C ALA A 192 -1.06 6.38 2.83
N TRP A 193 -2.02 6.98 2.09
CA TRP A 193 -1.81 8.29 1.48
C TRP A 193 -1.57 9.39 2.52
N ARG A 194 -2.41 9.47 3.57
CA ARG A 194 -2.24 10.46 4.65
C ARG A 194 -0.91 10.31 5.38
N GLU A 195 -0.43 9.07 5.57
CA GLU A 195 0.88 8.81 6.15
C GLU A 195 2.00 9.39 5.27
N VAL A 196 1.95 9.15 3.95
CA VAL A 196 2.91 9.72 3.00
C VAL A 196 2.86 11.26 3.01
N GLU A 197 1.66 11.85 2.98
CA GLU A 197 1.45 13.29 3.01
C GLU A 197 1.99 13.94 4.29
N SER A 198 1.79 13.29 5.43
CA SER A 198 2.30 13.75 6.73
C SER A 198 3.83 13.82 6.76
N LEU A 199 4.52 12.88 6.10
CA LEU A 199 5.99 12.85 6.04
C LEU A 199 6.55 13.90 5.10
N VAL A 200 5.91 14.09 3.94
CA VAL A 200 6.27 15.16 3.00
C VAL A 200 6.13 16.51 3.70
N SER A 201 5.02 16.72 4.41
CA SER A 201 4.75 17.96 5.15
C SER A 201 5.74 18.20 6.30
N ALA A 202 6.13 17.14 7.03
CA ALA A 202 7.13 17.22 8.10
C ALA A 202 8.57 17.42 7.57
N GLY A 203 8.80 17.12 6.30
CA GLY A 203 10.11 17.21 5.65
C GLY A 203 10.39 18.47 4.86
N ALA A 204 9.36 19.24 4.52
CA ALA A 204 9.55 20.55 3.94
C ALA A 204 10.36 21.44 4.91
N PRO A 205 11.57 21.89 4.54
CA PRO A 205 12.22 22.95 5.30
C PRO A 205 11.24 24.13 5.32
N ARG A 206 10.89 24.61 6.52
CA ARG A 206 10.16 25.88 6.64
C ARG A 206 11.03 26.95 6.00
N ALA A 207 10.60 27.42 4.83
CA ALA A 207 11.19 28.56 4.14
C ALA A 207 11.04 29.82 5.02
#